data_AF-A0A522LMR0-F1
#
_entry.id   AF-A0A522LMR0-F1
#
_cell.length_a   1.000
_cell.length_b   1.000
_cell.length_c   1.000
_cell.angle_alpha   90.00
_cell.angle_beta   90.00
_cell.angle_gamma   90.00
#
_symmetry.space_group_name_H-M   'P 1'
#
loop_
_entity.id
_entity.type
_entity.pdbx_description
1 polymer ?
#
loop_
_entity_poly.entity_id
_entity_poly.type
_entity_poly.pdbx_seq_one_letter_code
_entity_poly.pdbx_strand_id
1 'polypeptide(L)'
;MDLFLEETNQPRSFKDLPLAVRMRPATLDELFGQEHILGKGKILRRAIEADRLTSVILFGPPGSGKTSLAWCIAKMTRANYVAINATTSNVEELRRVISGAKLSARENRKKTILFIDEIHRFNKAQQDVLLPDVEEGRLILIGATVHNPYFSLTSALLSRSIVCELKALEPAELLKIIGNALQDKERGLGNIKVKADKKALDFLAKICEGDARRALASLELGVLTTQAGQDGYINFDLAVAQESIQKKAVVYDHDEDG
;
A
#
# COMPACT_ATOMS: atom_id res chain seq x y z
N MET A 1 26.38 19.06 -31.39
CA MET A 1 26.45 17.62 -31.15
C MET A 1 25.61 17.38 -29.91
N ASP A 2 24.31 17.16 -30.12
CA ASP A 2 23.33 17.04 -29.05
C ASP A 2 23.62 15.77 -28.24
N LEU A 3 24.06 16.01 -27.00
CA LEU A 3 24.34 15.02 -25.98
C LEU A 3 23.19 15.01 -24.96
N PHE A 4 21.96 15.18 -25.44
CA PHE A 4 20.75 14.99 -24.65
C PHE A 4 20.25 13.56 -24.83
N LEU A 5 20.80 12.71 -23.95
CA LEU A 5 20.07 11.66 -23.24
C LEU A 5 18.84 11.13 -23.97
N GLU A 6 19.07 10.09 -24.79
CA GLU A 6 18.03 9.10 -25.03
C GLU A 6 17.63 8.55 -23.64
N GLU A 7 16.49 9.02 -23.11
CA GLU A 7 15.78 8.34 -22.05
C GLU A 7 15.44 6.95 -22.57
N THR A 8 16.34 6.01 -22.30
CA THR A 8 16.10 4.59 -22.50
C THR A 8 14.93 4.22 -21.60
N ASN A 9 13.73 4.24 -22.17
CA ASN A 9 12.49 3.81 -21.54
C ASN A 9 12.47 2.28 -21.45
N GLN A 10 13.53 1.70 -20.88
CA GLN A 10 13.56 0.29 -20.54
C GLN A 10 12.60 0.07 -19.37
N PRO A 11 11.65 -0.87 -19.48
CA PRO A 11 10.77 -1.18 -18.36
C PRO A 11 11.63 -1.64 -17.18
N ARG A 12 11.54 -0.93 -16.04
CA ARG A 12 12.22 -1.33 -14.79
C ARG A 12 11.89 -2.79 -14.49
N SER A 13 12.91 -3.59 -14.18
CA SER A 13 12.69 -4.99 -13.80
C SER A 13 11.86 -5.03 -12.52
N PHE A 14 10.99 -6.04 -12.38
CA PHE A 14 10.23 -6.25 -11.15
C PHE A 14 11.15 -6.32 -9.91
N LYS A 15 12.36 -6.84 -10.08
CA LYS A 15 13.37 -6.94 -9.01
C LYS A 15 13.95 -5.58 -8.58
N ASP A 16 13.88 -4.56 -9.43
CA ASP A 16 14.38 -3.21 -9.13
C ASP A 16 13.33 -2.36 -8.40
N LEU A 17 12.11 -2.87 -8.25
CA LEU A 17 11.07 -2.20 -7.47
C LEU A 17 11.37 -2.30 -5.96
N PRO A 18 11.07 -1.25 -5.18
CA PRO A 18 11.20 -1.32 -3.72
C PRO A 18 10.45 -2.52 -3.13
N LEU A 19 11.00 -3.11 -2.08
CA LEU A 19 10.45 -4.29 -1.41
C LEU A 19 9.00 -4.06 -0.97
N ALA A 20 8.67 -2.86 -0.48
CA ALA A 20 7.32 -2.50 -0.09
C ALA A 20 6.30 -2.55 -1.25
N VAL A 21 6.75 -2.39 -2.50
CA VAL A 21 5.92 -2.54 -3.70
C VAL A 21 5.83 -4.00 -4.11
N ARG A 22 6.96 -4.73 -4.10
CA ARG A 22 7.01 -6.16 -4.45
C ARG A 22 6.18 -7.01 -3.50
N MET A 23 6.23 -6.73 -2.21
CA MET A 23 5.53 -7.47 -1.14
C MET A 23 4.06 -7.07 -0.98
N ARG A 24 3.46 -6.34 -1.93
CA ARG A 24 2.03 -6.07 -1.86
C ARG A 24 1.24 -7.39 -1.88
N PRO A 25 0.23 -7.53 -1.01
CA PRO A 25 -0.56 -8.74 -0.89
C PRO A 25 -1.32 -9.01 -2.20
N ALA A 26 -1.34 -10.28 -2.61
CA ALA A 26 -2.12 -10.72 -3.77
C ALA A 26 -3.55 -11.11 -3.39
N THR A 27 -3.77 -11.48 -2.12
CA THR A 27 -5.04 -11.95 -1.56
C THR A 27 -5.38 -11.24 -0.25
N LEU A 28 -6.67 -11.26 0.14
CA LEU A 28 -7.10 -10.66 1.41
C LEU A 28 -6.50 -11.36 2.64
N ASP A 29 -6.09 -12.63 2.52
CA ASP A 29 -5.49 -13.38 3.62
C ASP A 29 -4.00 -13.03 3.83
N GLU A 30 -3.37 -12.33 2.88
CA GLU A 30 -2.03 -11.75 3.03
C GLU A 30 -2.05 -10.35 3.66
N LEU A 31 -3.23 -9.76 3.90
CA LEU A 31 -3.37 -8.50 4.63
C LEU A 31 -3.43 -8.76 6.15
N PHE A 32 -2.63 -8.02 6.90
CA PHE A 32 -2.59 -8.10 8.36
C PHE A 32 -3.22 -6.86 9.01
N GLY A 33 -3.84 -7.03 10.18
CA GLY A 33 -4.26 -5.94 11.09
C GLY A 33 -5.55 -5.21 10.75
N GLN A 34 -6.29 -5.69 9.75
CA GLN A 34 -7.53 -5.06 9.30
C GLN A 34 -8.75 -5.99 9.48
N GLU A 35 -8.69 -6.93 10.42
CA GLU A 35 -9.72 -7.93 10.70
C GLU A 35 -11.07 -7.30 11.09
N HIS A 36 -11.07 -6.09 11.65
CA HIS A 36 -12.31 -5.37 11.98
C HIS A 36 -13.15 -5.02 10.75
N ILE A 37 -12.52 -4.81 9.59
CA ILE A 37 -13.17 -4.52 8.30
C ILE A 37 -13.09 -5.67 7.28
N LEU A 38 -12.07 -6.52 7.35
CA LEU A 38 -11.79 -7.61 6.41
C LEU A 38 -11.83 -9.01 7.04
N GLY A 39 -12.23 -9.14 8.30
CA GLY A 39 -12.46 -10.44 8.92
C GLY A 39 -13.54 -11.25 8.19
N LYS A 40 -13.56 -12.57 8.43
CA LYS A 40 -14.58 -13.45 7.85
C LYS A 40 -15.99 -12.93 8.17
N GLY A 41 -16.84 -12.87 7.14
CA GLY A 41 -18.23 -12.39 7.26
C GLY A 41 -18.40 -10.86 7.23
N LYS A 42 -17.32 -10.07 7.28
CA LYS A 42 -17.41 -8.60 7.18
C LYS A 42 -17.89 -8.15 5.80
N ILE A 43 -18.63 -7.04 5.78
CA ILE A 43 -19.31 -6.56 4.57
C ILE A 43 -18.33 -6.26 3.42
N LEU A 44 -17.20 -5.61 3.73
CA LEU A 44 -16.20 -5.28 2.72
C LEU A 44 -15.59 -6.55 2.11
N ARG A 45 -15.17 -7.50 2.95
CA ARG A 45 -14.64 -8.79 2.49
C ARG A 45 -15.64 -9.54 1.61
N ARG A 46 -16.89 -9.68 2.06
CA ARG A 46 -17.96 -10.33 1.28
C ARG A 46 -18.22 -9.63 -0.06
N ALA A 47 -18.20 -8.29 -0.09
CA ALA A 47 -18.41 -7.53 -1.32
C ALA A 47 -17.26 -7.73 -2.33
N ILE A 48 -16.02 -7.80 -1.84
CA ILE A 48 -14.84 -8.08 -2.67
C ILE A 48 -14.90 -9.52 -3.21
N GLU A 49 -15.10 -10.51 -2.35
CA GLU A 49 -15.15 -11.93 -2.71
C GLU A 49 -16.29 -12.25 -3.69
N ALA A 50 -17.43 -11.55 -3.57
CA ALA A 50 -18.57 -11.71 -4.47
C ALA A 50 -18.45 -10.91 -5.79
N ASP A 51 -17.36 -10.16 -6.01
CA ASP A 51 -17.17 -9.22 -7.14
C ASP A 51 -18.35 -8.22 -7.27
N ARG A 52 -18.87 -7.79 -6.11
CA ARG A 52 -20.04 -6.89 -5.96
C ARG A 52 -19.66 -5.58 -5.28
N LEU A 53 -18.38 -5.23 -5.31
CA LEU A 53 -17.84 -4.04 -4.67
C LEU A 53 -18.45 -2.76 -5.26
N THR A 54 -18.88 -1.85 -4.39
CA THR A 54 -19.25 -0.47 -4.71
C THR A 54 -18.08 0.47 -4.43
N SER A 55 -18.24 1.78 -4.62
CA SER A 55 -17.18 2.72 -4.26
C SER A 55 -16.78 2.60 -2.78
N VAL A 56 -15.50 2.79 -2.50
CA VAL A 56 -14.90 2.67 -1.16
C VAL A 56 -13.99 3.88 -0.90
N ILE A 57 -14.08 4.44 0.30
CA ILE A 57 -13.11 5.41 0.80
C ILE A 57 -12.32 4.77 1.94
N LEU A 58 -11.02 4.62 1.73
CA LEU A 58 -10.06 4.11 2.69
C LEU A 58 -9.36 5.27 3.38
N PHE A 59 -9.47 5.36 4.70
CA PHE A 59 -8.73 6.36 5.47
C PHE A 59 -7.97 5.75 6.64
N GLY A 60 -6.88 6.38 7.07
CA GLY A 60 -6.04 5.88 8.16
C GLY A 60 -4.58 6.30 8.01
N PRO A 61 -3.72 5.97 8.99
CA PRO A 61 -2.34 6.43 9.01
C PRO A 61 -1.52 5.94 7.81
N PRO A 62 -0.37 6.58 7.49
CA PRO A 62 0.55 6.06 6.48
C PRO A 62 0.97 4.63 6.81
N GLY A 63 1.25 3.84 5.76
CA GLY A 63 1.71 2.46 5.94
C GLY A 63 0.68 1.43 6.40
N SER A 64 -0.56 1.82 6.73
CA SER A 64 -1.63 0.91 7.18
C SER A 64 -2.16 -0.05 6.11
N GLY A 65 -1.75 0.12 4.85
CA GLY A 65 -2.12 -0.79 3.76
C GLY A 65 -3.25 -0.30 2.84
N LYS A 66 -3.62 0.99 2.83
CA LYS A 66 -4.66 1.54 1.92
C LYS A 66 -4.41 1.19 0.45
N THR A 67 -3.23 1.53 -0.09
CA THR A 67 -2.84 1.22 -1.47
C THR A 67 -2.74 -0.29 -1.71
N SER A 68 -2.29 -1.04 -0.70
CA SER A 68 -2.17 -2.51 -0.77
C SER A 68 -3.53 -3.19 -0.84
N LEU A 69 -4.52 -2.70 -0.09
CA LEU A 69 -5.90 -3.17 -0.15
C LEU A 69 -6.53 -2.85 -1.52
N ALA A 70 -6.35 -1.62 -2.03
CA ALA A 70 -6.82 -1.27 -3.37
C ALA A 70 -6.21 -2.18 -4.46
N TRP A 71 -4.91 -2.46 -4.35
CA TRP A 71 -4.21 -3.40 -5.23
C TRP A 71 -4.77 -4.82 -5.14
N CYS A 72 -4.98 -5.33 -3.92
CA CYS A 72 -5.55 -6.66 -3.69
C CYS A 72 -6.96 -6.77 -4.30
N ILE A 73 -7.80 -5.76 -4.09
CA ILE A 73 -9.14 -5.69 -4.70
C ILE A 73 -9.03 -5.75 -6.22
N ALA A 74 -8.11 -4.99 -6.81
CA ALA A 74 -7.91 -5.00 -8.26
C ALA A 74 -7.48 -6.37 -8.81
N LYS A 75 -6.71 -7.14 -8.03
CA LYS A 75 -6.29 -8.51 -8.41
C LYS A 75 -7.38 -9.55 -8.25
N MET A 76 -8.29 -9.35 -7.30
CA MET A 76 -9.37 -10.31 -7.01
C MET A 76 -10.64 -10.06 -7.82
N THR A 77 -10.83 -8.83 -8.32
CA THR A 77 -12.00 -8.46 -9.14
C THR A 77 -11.72 -8.63 -10.62
N ARG A 78 -12.78 -8.74 -11.43
CA ARG A 78 -12.65 -8.80 -12.90
C ARG A 78 -12.64 -7.42 -13.54
N ALA A 79 -12.36 -6.36 -12.79
CA ALA A 79 -12.38 -4.99 -13.29
C ALA A 79 -11.06 -4.58 -13.96
N ASN A 80 -11.12 -3.58 -14.81
CA ASN A 80 -9.92 -2.83 -15.18
C ASN A 80 -9.46 -2.01 -13.98
N TYR A 81 -8.16 -1.81 -13.82
CA TYR A 81 -7.61 -1.00 -12.73
C TYR A 81 -6.84 0.19 -13.29
N VAL A 82 -7.21 1.38 -12.83
CA VAL A 82 -6.53 2.63 -13.15
C VAL A 82 -6.21 3.33 -11.83
N ALA A 83 -4.96 3.76 -11.65
CA ALA A 83 -4.52 4.47 -10.47
C ALA A 83 -4.07 5.89 -10.84
N ILE A 84 -4.53 6.87 -10.08
CA ILE A 84 -4.10 8.27 -10.20
C ILE A 84 -3.74 8.82 -8.82
N ASN A 85 -2.93 9.88 -8.78
CA ASN A 85 -2.59 10.58 -7.55
C ASN A 85 -3.19 11.99 -7.56
N ALA A 86 -4.02 12.29 -6.56
CA ALA A 86 -4.75 13.56 -6.53
C ALA A 86 -3.85 14.81 -6.45
N THR A 87 -2.60 14.67 -6.00
CA THR A 87 -1.64 15.79 -5.94
C THR A 87 -1.09 16.20 -7.29
N THR A 88 -1.00 15.26 -8.23
CA THR A 88 -0.44 15.48 -9.57
C THR A 88 -1.51 15.50 -10.66
N SER A 89 -2.68 14.94 -10.39
CA SER A 89 -3.73 14.76 -11.39
C SER A 89 -4.59 16.00 -11.60
N ASN A 90 -4.79 16.35 -12.87
CA ASN A 90 -5.67 17.43 -13.30
C ASN A 90 -7.06 16.91 -13.73
N VAL A 91 -7.99 17.84 -13.98
CA VAL A 91 -9.37 17.50 -14.39
C VAL A 91 -9.40 16.79 -15.75
N GLU A 92 -8.47 17.09 -16.65
CA GLU A 92 -8.42 16.47 -17.99
C GLU A 92 -8.01 15.01 -17.95
N GLU A 93 -7.01 14.66 -17.12
CA GLU A 93 -6.63 13.28 -16.83
C GLU A 93 -7.83 12.49 -16.28
N LEU A 94 -8.55 13.07 -15.32
CA LEU A 94 -9.75 12.46 -14.76
C LEU A 94 -10.81 12.17 -15.83
N ARG A 95 -11.08 13.14 -16.71
CA ARG A 95 -12.03 12.98 -17.83
C ARG A 95 -11.57 11.91 -18.82
N ARG A 96 -10.27 11.78 -19.09
CA ARG A 96 -9.71 10.72 -19.93
C ARG A 96 -9.93 9.35 -19.31
N VAL A 97 -9.64 9.19 -18.03
CA VAL A 97 -9.87 7.93 -17.29
C VAL A 97 -11.34 7.53 -17.32
N ILE A 98 -12.24 8.47 -17.01
CA ILE A 98 -13.70 8.25 -17.07
C ILE A 98 -14.14 7.83 -18.48
N SER A 99 -13.63 8.49 -19.51
CA SER A 99 -13.99 8.16 -20.90
C SER A 99 -13.53 6.76 -21.29
N GLY A 100 -12.32 6.36 -20.88
CA GLY A 100 -11.82 5.00 -21.09
C GLY A 100 -12.62 3.94 -20.30
N ALA A 101 -13.09 4.28 -19.10
CA ALA A 101 -13.97 3.42 -18.32
C ALA A 101 -15.34 3.23 -19.00
N LYS A 102 -15.92 4.31 -19.54
CA LYS A 102 -17.18 4.25 -20.33
C LYS A 102 -17.05 3.33 -21.53
N LEU A 103 -15.94 3.45 -22.27
CA LEU A 103 -15.68 2.62 -23.43
C LEU A 103 -15.57 1.14 -23.03
N SER A 104 -14.76 0.85 -22.00
CA SER A 104 -14.58 -0.52 -21.47
C SER A 104 -15.90 -1.15 -21.01
N ALA A 105 -16.77 -0.38 -20.36
CA ALA A 105 -18.07 -0.84 -19.90
C ALA A 105 -19.03 -1.13 -21.08
N ARG A 106 -18.96 -0.34 -22.16
CA ARG A 106 -19.82 -0.52 -23.35
C ARG A 106 -19.37 -1.69 -24.22
N GLU A 107 -18.08 -1.78 -24.52
CA GLU A 107 -17.54 -2.75 -25.47
C GLU A 107 -17.35 -4.14 -24.83
N ASN A 108 -16.78 -4.16 -23.63
CA ASN A 108 -16.31 -5.39 -22.99
C ASN A 108 -17.15 -5.78 -21.76
N ARG A 109 -18.20 -5.01 -21.43
CA ARG A 109 -19.01 -5.16 -20.21
C ARG A 109 -18.17 -5.25 -18.93
N LYS A 110 -16.99 -4.61 -18.95
CA LYS A 110 -16.00 -4.69 -17.87
C LYS A 110 -16.02 -3.37 -17.09
N LYS A 111 -16.22 -3.45 -15.78
CA LYS A 111 -16.15 -2.30 -14.88
C LYS A 111 -14.71 -1.80 -14.76
N THR A 112 -14.54 -0.55 -14.37
CA THR A 112 -13.24 0.02 -14.04
C THR A 112 -13.20 0.41 -12.57
N ILE A 113 -12.18 -0.07 -11.86
CA ILE A 113 -11.76 0.45 -10.56
C ILE A 113 -10.84 1.63 -10.82
N LEU A 114 -11.23 2.80 -10.36
CA LEU A 114 -10.39 3.99 -10.30
C LEU A 114 -9.88 4.17 -8.87
N PHE A 115 -8.60 3.91 -8.67
CA PHE A 115 -7.91 4.23 -7.42
C PHE A 115 -7.39 5.67 -7.45
N ILE A 116 -7.73 6.44 -6.42
CA ILE A 116 -7.27 7.82 -6.25
C ILE A 116 -6.52 7.91 -4.92
N ASP A 117 -5.20 8.04 -4.99
CA ASP A 117 -4.40 8.29 -3.79
C ASP A 117 -4.49 9.75 -3.37
N GLU A 118 -4.41 10.01 -2.06
CA GLU A 118 -4.52 11.34 -1.47
C GLU A 118 -5.80 12.11 -1.89
N ILE A 119 -6.95 11.42 -2.03
CA ILE A 119 -8.20 11.96 -2.58
C ILE A 119 -8.69 13.24 -1.89
N HIS A 120 -8.29 13.49 -0.64
CA HIS A 120 -8.57 14.73 0.08
C HIS A 120 -7.99 15.99 -0.59
N ARG A 121 -7.05 15.84 -1.54
CA ARG A 121 -6.46 16.94 -2.30
C ARG A 121 -7.31 17.40 -3.46
N PHE A 122 -8.29 16.60 -3.88
CA PHE A 122 -9.24 17.02 -4.91
C PHE A 122 -10.18 18.11 -4.41
N ASN A 123 -10.28 19.17 -5.19
CA ASN A 123 -11.30 20.19 -4.98
C ASN A 123 -12.69 19.66 -5.32
N LYS A 124 -13.73 20.41 -4.95
CA LYS A 124 -15.13 20.03 -5.18
C LYS A 124 -15.43 19.74 -6.66
N ALA A 125 -14.91 20.57 -7.58
CA ALA A 125 -15.15 20.37 -9.01
C ALA A 125 -14.57 19.05 -9.54
N GLN A 126 -13.38 18.65 -9.07
CA GLN A 126 -12.79 17.36 -9.40
C GLN A 126 -13.62 16.19 -8.84
N GLN A 127 -14.14 16.32 -7.62
CA GLN A 127 -15.01 15.29 -7.03
C GLN A 127 -16.34 15.18 -7.79
N ASP A 128 -16.95 16.30 -8.16
CA ASP A 128 -18.25 16.33 -8.86
C ASP A 128 -18.16 15.69 -10.27
N VAL A 129 -16.99 15.75 -10.92
CA VAL A 129 -16.75 15.09 -12.21
C VAL A 129 -16.86 13.56 -12.13
N LEU A 130 -16.61 12.96 -10.96
CA LEU A 130 -16.69 11.50 -10.76
C LEU A 130 -18.13 11.00 -10.60
N LEU A 131 -19.02 11.84 -10.08
CA LEU A 131 -20.32 11.41 -9.55
C LEU A 131 -21.21 10.68 -10.56
N PRO A 132 -21.39 11.16 -11.81
CA PRO A 132 -22.29 10.49 -12.75
C PRO A 132 -21.91 9.03 -12.98
N ASP A 133 -20.62 8.76 -13.14
CA ASP A 133 -20.12 7.42 -13.46
C ASP A 133 -20.02 6.49 -12.24
N VAL A 134 -19.86 7.06 -11.04
CA VAL A 134 -20.03 6.33 -9.78
C VAL A 134 -21.49 5.93 -9.57
N GLU A 135 -22.44 6.84 -9.84
CA GLU A 135 -23.88 6.62 -9.70
C GLU A 135 -24.41 5.54 -10.64
N GLU A 136 -23.95 5.56 -11.89
CA GLU A 136 -24.36 4.60 -12.91
C GLU A 136 -23.62 3.25 -12.78
N GLY A 137 -22.73 3.10 -11.78
CA GLY A 137 -22.01 1.86 -11.49
C GLY A 137 -20.99 1.46 -12.56
N ARG A 138 -20.61 2.38 -13.45
CA ARG A 138 -19.59 2.17 -14.50
C ARG A 138 -18.19 2.23 -13.92
N LEU A 139 -18.01 3.06 -12.89
CA LEU A 139 -16.77 3.29 -12.20
C LEU A 139 -16.91 2.94 -10.72
N ILE A 140 -16.03 2.06 -10.24
CA ILE A 140 -15.87 1.77 -8.82
C ILE A 140 -14.72 2.65 -8.33
N LEU A 141 -15.05 3.65 -7.51
CA LEU A 141 -14.02 4.53 -6.93
C LEU A 141 -13.40 3.83 -5.71
N ILE A 142 -12.07 3.82 -5.62
CA ILE A 142 -11.35 3.55 -4.37
C ILE A 142 -10.52 4.78 -4.03
N GLY A 143 -11.01 5.62 -3.13
CA GLY A 143 -10.28 6.80 -2.65
C GLY A 143 -9.44 6.47 -1.42
N ALA A 144 -8.17 6.86 -1.39
CA ALA A 144 -7.31 6.71 -0.21
C ALA A 144 -6.91 8.08 0.36
N THR A 145 -6.92 8.21 1.68
CA THR A 145 -6.51 9.44 2.37
C THR A 145 -5.92 9.15 3.75
N VAL A 146 -5.04 10.02 4.26
CA VAL A 146 -4.59 9.98 5.66
C VAL A 146 -5.50 10.75 6.61
N HIS A 147 -6.27 11.71 6.09
CA HIS A 147 -7.19 12.54 6.87
C HIS A 147 -8.58 11.93 6.93
N ASN A 148 -9.33 12.30 7.97
CA ASN A 148 -10.74 11.92 8.09
C ASN A 148 -11.54 12.47 6.88
N PRO A 149 -12.17 11.60 6.08
CA PRO A 149 -12.76 11.96 4.80
C PRO A 149 -13.99 12.86 4.92
N TYR A 150 -14.66 12.90 6.09
CA TYR A 150 -15.84 13.75 6.31
C TYR A 150 -15.52 15.27 6.27
N PHE A 151 -14.25 15.65 6.39
CA PHE A 151 -13.82 17.06 6.28
C PHE A 151 -13.40 17.46 4.86
N SER A 152 -12.97 16.50 4.04
CA SER A 152 -12.37 16.78 2.73
C SER A 152 -13.20 16.34 1.53
N LEU A 153 -14.15 15.42 1.72
CA LEU A 153 -14.96 14.86 0.64
C LEU A 153 -16.40 15.40 0.67
N THR A 154 -17.01 15.51 -0.51
CA THR A 154 -18.41 15.93 -0.62
C THR A 154 -19.35 14.85 -0.08
N SER A 155 -20.48 15.27 0.49
CA SER A 155 -21.54 14.37 0.95
C SER A 155 -22.08 13.48 -0.17
N ALA A 156 -22.08 13.97 -1.41
CA ALA A 156 -22.48 13.21 -2.59
C ALA A 156 -21.57 11.99 -2.84
N LEU A 157 -20.26 12.14 -2.65
CA LEU A 157 -19.32 11.04 -2.82
C LEU A 157 -19.37 10.06 -1.64
N LEU A 158 -19.46 10.59 -0.42
CA LEU A 158 -19.52 9.80 0.81
C LEU A 158 -20.77 8.94 0.88
N SER A 159 -21.95 9.48 0.53
CA SER A 159 -23.22 8.74 0.53
C SER A 159 -23.27 7.55 -0.43
N ARG A 160 -22.35 7.49 -1.41
CA ARG A 160 -22.24 6.42 -2.41
C ARG A 160 -21.06 5.49 -2.19
N SER A 161 -20.33 5.70 -1.09
CA SER A 161 -19.11 4.97 -0.80
C SER A 161 -19.19 4.29 0.56
N ILE A 162 -18.61 3.09 0.64
CA ILE A 162 -18.33 2.47 1.93
C ILE A 162 -17.11 3.18 2.51
N VAL A 163 -17.24 3.82 3.66
CA VAL A 163 -16.12 4.48 4.35
C VAL A 163 -15.48 3.48 5.32
N CYS A 164 -14.20 3.18 5.12
CA CYS A 164 -13.46 2.20 5.91
C CYS A 164 -12.21 2.82 6.53
N GLU A 165 -12.13 2.72 7.85
CA GLU A 165 -10.94 3.09 8.62
C GLU A 165 -9.96 1.92 8.67
N LEU A 166 -8.74 2.16 8.18
CA LEU A 166 -7.60 1.28 8.39
C LEU A 166 -6.85 1.74 9.63
N LYS A 167 -6.54 0.80 10.51
CA LYS A 167 -5.79 1.08 11.75
C LYS A 167 -4.29 0.96 11.51
N ALA A 168 -3.50 1.63 12.35
CA ALA A 168 -2.07 1.34 12.44
C ALA A 168 -1.88 -0.14 12.78
N LEU A 169 -0.84 -0.76 12.20
CA LEU A 169 -0.55 -2.16 12.43
C LEU A 169 0.07 -2.36 13.82
N GLU A 170 -0.31 -3.44 14.48
CA GLU A 170 0.32 -3.85 15.72
C GLU A 170 1.74 -4.38 15.45
N PRO A 171 2.69 -4.27 16.41
CA PRO A 171 4.04 -4.79 16.23
C PRO A 171 4.08 -6.27 15.82
N ALA A 172 3.17 -7.08 16.34
CA ALA A 172 3.06 -8.50 15.99
C ALA A 172 2.67 -8.72 14.50
N GLU A 173 1.89 -7.81 13.92
CA GLU A 173 1.50 -7.86 12.51
C GLU A 173 2.64 -7.40 11.59
N LEU A 174 3.36 -6.36 12.00
CA LEU A 174 4.57 -5.93 11.30
C LEU A 174 5.64 -7.05 11.28
N LEU A 175 5.81 -7.78 12.38
CA LEU A 175 6.72 -8.93 12.43
C LEU A 175 6.33 -10.02 11.42
N LYS A 176 5.03 -10.30 11.24
CA LYS A 176 4.56 -11.24 10.21
C LYS A 176 4.89 -10.74 8.81
N ILE A 177 4.68 -9.44 8.54
CA ILE A 177 5.01 -8.83 7.24
C ILE A 177 6.51 -8.92 6.95
N ILE A 178 7.36 -8.56 7.91
CA ILE A 178 8.82 -8.62 7.79
C ILE A 178 9.27 -10.07 7.61
N GLY A 179 8.75 -11.00 8.41
CA GLY A 179 9.06 -12.43 8.30
C GLY A 179 8.69 -12.99 6.93
N ASN A 180 7.51 -12.65 6.40
CA ASN A 180 7.09 -13.04 5.06
C ASN A 180 8.05 -12.48 4.00
N ALA A 181 8.47 -11.22 4.13
CA ALA A 181 9.41 -10.62 3.19
C ALA A 181 10.79 -11.29 3.20
N LEU A 182 11.27 -11.77 4.35
CA LEU A 182 12.53 -12.52 4.45
C LEU A 182 12.43 -13.94 3.84
N GLN A 183 11.25 -14.54 3.84
CA GLN A 183 11.07 -15.93 3.39
C GLN A 183 10.62 -16.04 1.92
N ASP A 184 9.94 -15.02 1.39
CA ASP A 184 9.41 -15.02 0.03
C ASP A 184 10.55 -14.96 -1.01
N LYS A 185 10.68 -16.02 -1.81
CA LYS A 185 11.73 -16.17 -2.83
C LYS A 185 11.40 -15.48 -4.16
N GLU A 186 10.16 -15.08 -4.38
CA GLU A 186 9.72 -14.51 -5.65
C GLU A 186 9.67 -12.98 -5.57
N ARG A 187 9.02 -12.47 -4.53
CA ARG A 187 8.78 -11.04 -4.29
C ARG A 187 9.73 -10.47 -3.25
N GLY A 188 10.12 -11.29 -2.28
CA GLY A 188 10.86 -10.88 -1.11
C GLY A 188 12.38 -10.99 -1.25
N LEU A 189 13.02 -11.20 -0.10
CA LEU A 189 14.46 -11.34 0.09
C LEU A 189 14.88 -12.80 0.28
N GLY A 190 13.99 -13.77 0.05
CA GLY A 190 14.25 -15.19 0.32
C GLY A 190 15.36 -15.85 -0.51
N ASN A 191 15.84 -15.17 -1.57
CA ASN A 191 17.03 -15.59 -2.32
C ASN A 191 18.33 -15.02 -1.77
N ILE A 192 18.26 -14.07 -0.85
CA ILE A 192 19.41 -13.52 -0.14
C ILE A 192 19.58 -14.32 1.15
N LYS A 193 20.81 -14.75 1.43
CA LYS A 193 21.13 -15.50 2.64
C LYS A 193 21.16 -14.55 3.84
N VAL A 194 20.00 -14.21 4.40
CA VAL A 194 19.89 -13.31 5.56
C VAL A 194 19.72 -14.12 6.85
N LYS A 195 20.57 -13.84 7.85
CA LYS A 195 20.36 -14.24 9.25
C LYS A 195 19.87 -13.02 10.01
N ALA A 196 18.57 -12.97 10.31
CA ALA A 196 17.98 -11.85 11.02
C ALA A 196 17.76 -12.20 12.51
N ASP A 197 18.31 -11.36 13.39
CA ASP A 197 18.12 -11.52 14.81
C ASP A 197 16.71 -11.11 15.23
N LYS A 198 16.08 -11.91 16.10
CA LYS A 198 14.74 -11.60 16.62
C LYS A 198 14.67 -10.20 17.24
N LYS A 199 15.70 -9.80 18.01
CA LYS A 199 15.78 -8.47 18.62
C LYS A 199 15.80 -7.34 17.59
N ALA A 200 16.45 -7.55 16.44
CA ALA A 200 16.51 -6.59 15.35
C ALA A 200 15.13 -6.41 14.69
N LEU A 201 14.43 -7.51 14.44
CA LEU A 201 13.07 -7.49 13.87
C LEU A 201 12.05 -6.87 14.83
N ASP A 202 12.12 -7.23 16.12
CA ASP A 202 11.28 -6.66 17.17
C ASP A 202 11.52 -5.15 17.31
N PHE A 203 12.78 -4.70 17.18
CA PHE A 203 13.13 -3.29 17.18
C PHE A 203 12.49 -2.55 15.99
N LEU A 204 12.63 -3.08 14.76
CA LEU A 204 12.02 -2.49 13.56
C LEU A 204 10.49 -2.39 13.69
N ALA A 205 9.84 -3.45 14.14
CA ALA A 205 8.39 -3.48 14.30
C ALA A 205 7.89 -2.41 15.29
N LYS A 206 8.63 -2.18 16.39
CA LYS A 206 8.29 -1.14 17.38
C LYS A 206 8.50 0.27 16.83
N ILE A 207 9.66 0.57 16.26
CA ILE A 207 10.04 1.94 15.85
C ILE A 207 9.31 2.44 14.59
N CYS A 208 8.73 1.51 13.81
CA CYS A 208 7.92 1.84 12.64
C CYS A 208 6.47 2.24 13.01
N GLU A 209 6.05 2.07 14.26
CA GLU A 209 4.77 2.57 14.78
C GLU A 209 3.56 2.21 13.89
N GLY A 210 3.54 0.96 13.40
CA GLY A 210 2.46 0.45 12.55
C GLY A 210 2.56 0.77 11.06
N ASP A 211 3.65 1.39 10.59
CA ASP A 211 3.90 1.63 9.17
C ASP A 211 4.68 0.47 8.51
N ALA A 212 3.96 -0.38 7.77
CA ALA A 212 4.56 -1.50 7.04
C ALA A 212 5.47 -1.07 5.88
N ARG A 213 5.18 0.07 5.23
CA ARG A 213 6.01 0.57 4.13
C ARG A 213 7.39 0.95 4.66
N ARG A 214 7.42 1.66 5.80
CA ARG A 214 8.65 2.05 6.48
C ARG A 214 9.42 0.83 6.98
N ALA A 215 8.74 -0.14 7.59
CA ALA A 215 9.37 -1.37 8.06
C ALA A 215 10.05 -2.16 6.93
N LEU A 216 9.37 -2.36 5.80
CA LEU A 216 9.93 -3.05 4.64
C LEU A 216 11.06 -2.26 3.98
N ALA A 217 10.96 -0.93 3.91
CA ALA A 217 12.02 -0.10 3.35
C ALA A 217 13.29 -0.14 4.21
N SER A 218 13.17 -0.08 5.54
CA SER A 218 14.32 -0.21 6.45
C SER A 218 14.94 -1.60 6.40
N LEU A 219 14.12 -2.66 6.36
CA LEU A 219 14.61 -4.02 6.16
C LEU A 219 15.38 -4.16 4.84
N GLU A 220 14.81 -3.70 3.73
CA GLU A 220 15.46 -3.73 2.42
C GLU A 220 16.77 -2.96 2.43
N LEU A 221 16.79 -1.75 2.99
CA LEU A 221 17.99 -0.94 3.09
C LEU A 221 19.09 -1.67 3.87
N GLY A 222 18.80 -2.13 5.09
CA GLY A 222 19.82 -2.79 5.92
C GLY A 222 20.31 -4.11 5.33
N VAL A 223 19.45 -4.87 4.63
CA VAL A 223 19.88 -6.09 3.94
C VAL A 223 20.75 -5.78 2.73
N LEU A 224 20.41 -4.78 1.91
CA LEU A 224 21.15 -4.50 0.67
C LEU A 224 22.45 -3.72 0.88
N THR A 225 22.61 -3.02 2.00
CA THR A 225 23.83 -2.24 2.29
C THR A 225 24.81 -2.96 3.22
N THR A 226 24.38 -4.02 3.89
CA THR A 226 25.26 -4.82 4.77
C THR A 226 26.05 -5.84 3.95
N GLN A 227 27.37 -5.83 4.11
CA GLN A 227 28.22 -6.82 3.46
C GLN A 227 27.99 -8.22 4.03
N ALA A 228 28.02 -9.23 3.17
CA ALA A 228 27.97 -10.61 3.62
C ALA A 228 29.22 -10.97 4.44
N GLY A 229 29.02 -11.70 5.53
CA GLY A 229 30.09 -12.27 6.33
C GLY A 229 30.87 -13.35 5.56
N GLN A 230 31.90 -13.90 6.19
CA GLN A 230 32.74 -14.96 5.60
C GLN A 230 31.94 -16.23 5.26
N ASP A 231 30.83 -16.48 5.94
CA ASP A 231 29.90 -17.59 5.68
C ASP A 231 28.91 -17.32 4.54
N GLY A 232 29.01 -16.15 3.90
CA GLY A 232 28.14 -15.70 2.82
C GLY A 232 26.75 -15.25 3.28
N TYR A 233 26.53 -15.11 4.60
CA TYR A 233 25.27 -14.59 5.14
C TYR A 233 25.35 -13.10 5.45
N ILE A 234 24.25 -12.40 5.22
CA ILE A 234 24.02 -11.05 5.71
C ILE A 234 23.46 -11.17 7.12
N ASN A 235 24.23 -10.73 8.11
CA ASN A 235 23.81 -10.72 9.50
C ASN A 235 23.03 -9.43 9.76
N PHE A 236 21.71 -9.55 9.82
CA PHE A 236 20.81 -8.43 10.14
C PHE A 236 20.59 -8.40 11.65
N ASP A 237 21.52 -7.75 12.35
CA ASP A 237 21.51 -7.59 13.81
C ASP A 237 20.87 -6.27 14.24
N LEU A 238 20.88 -6.00 15.55
CA LEU A 238 20.28 -4.79 16.11
C LEU A 238 20.97 -3.51 15.62
N ALA A 239 22.29 -3.53 15.42
CA ALA A 239 23.04 -2.36 14.97
C ALA A 239 22.67 -2.02 13.51
N VAL A 240 22.60 -3.02 12.64
CA VAL A 240 22.11 -2.87 11.26
C VAL A 240 20.69 -2.32 11.24
N ALA A 241 19.80 -2.84 12.09
CA ALA A 241 18.43 -2.35 12.19
C ALA A 241 18.36 -0.86 12.61
N GLN A 242 19.15 -0.44 13.59
CA GLN A 242 19.21 0.96 14.05
C GLN A 242 19.72 1.92 12.96
N GLU A 243 20.79 1.53 12.26
CA GLU A 243 21.33 2.31 11.14
C GLU A 243 20.34 2.39 9.98
N SER A 244 19.62 1.31 9.68
CA SER A 244 18.67 1.24 8.56
C SER A 244 17.44 2.15 8.70
N ILE A 245 17.12 2.59 9.92
CA ILE A 245 15.99 3.48 10.20
C ILE A 245 16.43 4.91 10.51
N GLN A 246 17.74 5.17 10.53
CA GLN A 246 18.36 6.44 10.92
C GLN A 246 17.82 7.02 12.24
N LYS A 247 17.40 6.15 13.17
CA LYS A 247 17.03 6.49 14.54
C LYS A 247 17.82 5.59 15.48
N LYS A 248 18.65 6.19 16.34
CA LYS A 248 19.30 5.48 17.45
C LYS A 248 18.23 4.89 18.37
N ALA A 249 18.43 3.66 18.83
CA ALA A 249 17.61 3.15 19.93
C ALA A 249 17.87 4.02 21.16
N VAL A 250 16.83 4.61 21.72
CA VAL A 250 16.90 5.12 23.08
C VAL A 250 16.95 3.89 23.98
N VAL A 251 18.14 3.59 24.49
CA VAL A 251 18.32 2.58 25.53
C VAL A 251 17.65 3.16 26.77
N TYR A 252 16.47 2.66 27.11
CA TYR A 252 15.98 2.77 28.48
C TYR A 252 16.77 1.73 29.29
N ASP A 253 17.91 2.15 29.83
CA ASP A 253 18.50 1.45 30.97
C ASP A 253 17.59 1.74 32.16
N HIS A 254 16.81 0.72 32.54
CA HIS A 254 16.21 0.65 33.86
C HIS A 254 17.22 -0.04 34.77
N ASP A 255 18.30 0.67 35.09
CA ASP A 255 19.11 0.40 36.28
C ASP A 255 18.69 1.45 37.33
N GLU A 256 17.55 1.20 37.97
CA GLU A 256 17.25 1.77 39.28
C GLU A 256 17.80 0.80 40.34
N ASP A 257 19.10 0.92 40.62
CA ASP A 257 19.72 0.44 41.85
C ASP A 257 20.10 1.68 42.69
N GLY A 258 19.41 1.88 43.81
CA GLY A 258 19.74 2.89 44.83
C GLY A 258 18.55 3.39 45.65
#